data_AF-A0A965Y300-F1
#
_entry.id   AF-A0A965Y300-F1
#
_cell.length_a   1.000
_cell.length_b   1.000
_cell.length_c   1.000
_cell.angle_alpha   90.00
_cell.angle_beta   90.00
_cell.angle_gamma   90.00
#
_symmetry.space_group_name_H-M   'P 1'
#
loop_
_entity.id
_entity.type
_entity.pdbx_description
1 polymer ?
#
loop_
_entity_poly.entity_id
_entity_poly.type
_entity_poly.pdbx_seq_one_letter_code
_entity_poly.pdbx_strand_id
1 'polypeptide(L)'
;LFIITGIFLDRESIPSLRSLWRNSGRLIADFVDMFDFPATLINMGASGLLATGYLYFSGGDFNGPTLGGLLTIAGFSAMGKTPVNITPILLGVMLGSVTKTWSLTDPPIQLAALFSTTLAPIAGEFGWMAGVLAGYIHSSVVLNVGVLHAGFNLYNNGFAGGMVAAILVPLLEAFRGREKR
;
A
#
# COMPACT_ATOMS: atom_id res chain seq x y z
N LEU A 1 -19.52 -1.33 4.68
CA LEU A 1 -20.29 -0.24 4.05
C LEU A 1 -19.95 -0.09 2.58
N PHE A 2 -18.73 0.32 2.19
CA PHE A 2 -18.39 0.59 0.78
C PHE A 2 -18.68 -0.56 -0.19
N ILE A 3 -18.31 -1.80 0.15
CA ILE A 3 -18.59 -2.98 -0.70
C ILE A 3 -20.10 -3.15 -0.90
N ILE A 4 -20.87 -3.07 0.19
CA ILE A 4 -22.32 -3.21 0.16
C ILE A 4 -22.93 -2.11 -0.71
N THR A 5 -22.54 -0.86 -0.49
CA THR A 5 -23.01 0.30 -1.27
C THR A 5 -22.67 0.16 -2.75
N GLY A 6 -21.44 -0.25 -3.10
CA GLY A 6 -21.05 -0.46 -4.49
C GLY A 6 -21.88 -1.54 -5.19
N ILE A 7 -22.12 -2.67 -4.52
CA ILE A 7 -22.97 -3.76 -5.05
C ILE A 7 -24.43 -3.30 -5.23
N PHE A 8 -24.94 -2.42 -4.35
CA PHE A 8 -26.29 -1.87 -4.48
C PHE A 8 -26.42 -0.85 -5.62
N LEU A 9 -25.36 -0.07 -5.88
CA LEU A 9 -25.38 0.94 -6.94
C LEU A 9 -25.29 0.32 -8.33
N ASP A 10 -24.48 -0.73 -8.51
CA ASP A 10 -24.43 -1.48 -9.76
C ASP A 10 -23.98 -2.93 -9.54
N ARG A 11 -24.84 -3.86 -9.95
CA ARG A 11 -24.58 -5.31 -9.88
C ARG A 11 -23.71 -5.81 -11.03
N GLU A 12 -23.59 -5.06 -12.12
CA GLU A 12 -22.74 -5.37 -13.26
C GLU A 12 -21.32 -4.77 -13.13
N SER A 13 -20.93 -4.26 -11.96
CA SER A 13 -19.62 -3.64 -11.70
C SER A 13 -18.43 -4.62 -11.66
N ILE A 14 -18.67 -5.93 -11.82
CA ILE A 14 -17.65 -6.99 -11.73
C ILE A 14 -16.57 -6.88 -12.84
N PRO A 15 -16.90 -6.64 -14.12
CA PRO A 15 -15.89 -6.47 -15.18
C PRO A 15 -15.03 -5.21 -14.98
N SER A 16 -15.65 -4.10 -14.54
CA SER A 16 -14.94 -2.87 -14.17
C SER A 16 -13.97 -3.11 -13.02
N LEU A 17 -14.41 -3.79 -11.96
CA LEU A 17 -13.56 -4.15 -10.82
C LEU A 17 -12.36 -5.02 -11.24
N ARG A 18 -12.57 -5.99 -12.14
CA ARG A 18 -11.47 -6.83 -12.65
C ARG A 18 -10.46 -6.02 -13.44
N SER A 19 -10.92 -5.06 -14.23
CA SER A 19 -10.05 -4.15 -14.99
C SER A 19 -9.30 -3.20 -14.05
N LEU A 20 -9.97 -2.71 -13.01
CA LEU A 20 -9.40 -1.88 -11.95
C LEU A 20 -8.27 -2.61 -11.22
N TRP A 21 -8.47 -3.87 -10.81
CA TRP A 21 -7.44 -4.66 -10.14
C TRP A 21 -6.23 -5.02 -10.99
N ARG A 22 -6.34 -4.91 -12.32
CA ARG A 22 -5.23 -5.08 -13.26
C ARG A 22 -4.48 -3.78 -13.55
N ASN A 23 -4.98 -2.64 -13.08
CA ASN A 23 -4.32 -1.36 -13.25
C ASN A 23 -3.06 -1.27 -12.37
N SER A 24 -1.97 -0.72 -12.90
CA SER A 24 -0.70 -0.61 -12.16
C SER A 24 -0.77 0.45 -11.04
N GLY A 25 -1.66 1.44 -11.16
CA GLY A 25 -1.82 2.53 -10.20
C GLY A 25 -0.70 3.57 -10.22
N ARG A 26 0.19 3.54 -11.23
CA ARG A 26 1.40 4.38 -11.30
C ARG A 26 1.15 5.84 -11.69
N LEU A 27 0.16 6.10 -12.54
CA LEU A 27 -0.27 7.46 -12.88
C LEU A 27 -1.20 7.97 -11.77
N ILE A 28 -1.50 9.28 -11.71
CA ILE A 28 -2.58 9.82 -10.85
C ILE A 28 -3.89 9.22 -11.37
N ALA A 29 -4.14 7.98 -10.98
CA ALA A 29 -5.20 7.14 -11.50
C ALA A 29 -6.42 7.40 -10.64
N ASP A 30 -7.26 8.32 -11.10
CA ASP A 30 -8.58 8.50 -10.50
C ASP A 30 -9.47 7.34 -10.94
N PHE A 31 -9.64 6.33 -10.07
CA PHE A 31 -10.42 5.14 -10.42
C PHE A 31 -11.91 5.44 -10.60
N VAL A 32 -12.42 6.53 -10.00
CA VAL A 32 -13.81 6.94 -10.19
C VAL A 32 -14.03 7.38 -11.64
N ASP A 33 -13.08 8.14 -12.18
CA ASP A 33 -13.11 8.61 -13.58
C ASP A 33 -12.76 7.50 -14.58
N MET A 34 -11.78 6.65 -14.25
CA MET A 34 -11.24 5.64 -15.17
C MET A 34 -12.08 4.37 -15.32
N PHE A 35 -12.80 3.94 -14.28
CA PHE A 35 -13.53 2.67 -14.28
C PHE A 35 -15.02 2.87 -14.03
N ASP A 36 -15.36 3.31 -12.82
CA ASP A 36 -16.68 3.76 -12.40
C ASP A 36 -16.69 3.98 -10.87
N PHE A 37 -17.73 4.66 -10.38
CA PHE A 37 -17.90 4.89 -8.94
C PHE A 37 -18.19 3.60 -8.14
N PRO A 38 -19.08 2.68 -8.57
CA PRO A 38 -19.39 1.47 -7.81
C PRO A 38 -18.19 0.51 -7.64
N ALA A 39 -17.42 0.22 -8.70
CA ALA A 39 -16.24 -0.64 -8.59
C ALA A 39 -15.14 0.02 -7.74
N THR A 40 -15.03 1.35 -7.80
CA THR A 40 -14.11 2.09 -6.93
C THR A 40 -14.49 1.93 -5.46
N LEU A 41 -15.78 2.06 -5.09
CA LEU A 41 -16.25 1.81 -3.73
C LEU A 41 -15.97 0.37 -3.28
N ILE A 42 -16.21 -0.62 -4.14
CA ILE A 42 -15.90 -2.02 -3.83
C ILE A 42 -14.39 -2.20 -3.60
N ASN A 43 -13.54 -1.60 -4.43
CA ASN A 43 -12.09 -1.62 -4.28
C ASN A 43 -11.64 -0.97 -2.96
N MET A 44 -12.17 0.20 -2.63
CA MET A 44 -11.87 0.89 -1.36
C MET A 44 -12.23 0.04 -0.15
N GLY A 45 -13.40 -0.60 -0.18
CA GLY A 45 -13.84 -1.50 0.88
C GLY A 45 -12.99 -2.76 0.97
N ALA A 46 -12.63 -3.37 -0.17
CA ALA A 46 -11.79 -4.56 -0.21
C ALA A 46 -10.37 -4.29 0.29
N SER A 47 -9.75 -3.17 -0.11
CA SER A 47 -8.43 -2.76 0.37
C SER A 47 -8.46 -2.44 1.87
N GLY A 48 -9.52 -1.79 2.35
CA GLY A 48 -9.72 -1.55 3.78
C GLY A 48 -9.82 -2.85 4.57
N LEU A 49 -10.64 -3.81 4.11
CA LEU A 49 -10.76 -5.13 4.74
C LEU A 49 -9.45 -5.92 4.70
N LEU A 50 -8.70 -5.86 3.60
CA LEU A 50 -7.38 -6.47 3.50
C LEU A 50 -6.43 -5.91 4.57
N ALA A 51 -6.35 -4.59 4.71
CA ALA A 51 -5.50 -3.95 5.69
C ALA A 51 -5.96 -4.20 7.14
N THR A 52 -7.28 -4.22 7.38
CA THR A 52 -7.85 -4.58 8.68
C THR A 52 -7.55 -6.03 9.04
N GLY A 53 -7.71 -6.95 8.09
CA GLY A 53 -7.37 -8.35 8.26
C GLY A 53 -5.88 -8.53 8.56
N TYR A 54 -5.01 -7.86 7.80
CA TYR A 54 -3.58 -7.84 8.08
C TYR A 54 -3.27 -7.42 9.52
N LEU A 55 -3.81 -6.28 9.96
CA LEU A 55 -3.58 -5.76 11.32
C LEU A 55 -4.10 -6.73 12.39
N TYR A 56 -5.27 -7.31 12.18
CA TYR A 56 -5.87 -8.28 13.11
C TYR A 56 -5.01 -9.54 13.23
N PHE A 57 -4.62 -10.14 12.10
CA PHE A 57 -3.81 -11.36 12.09
C PHE A 57 -2.36 -11.13 12.52
N SER A 58 -1.83 -9.92 12.40
CA SER A 58 -0.51 -9.56 12.92
C SER A 58 -0.51 -9.30 14.44
N GLY A 59 -1.65 -9.40 15.12
CA GLY A 59 -1.79 -9.09 16.54
C GLY A 59 -1.69 -7.59 16.84
N GLY A 60 -2.10 -6.75 15.88
CA GLY A 60 -2.03 -5.30 15.99
C GLY A 60 -3.17 -4.67 16.78
N ASP A 61 -2.92 -3.49 17.33
CA ASP A 61 -3.87 -2.78 18.16
C ASP A 61 -4.78 -1.88 17.34
N PHE A 62 -6.07 -1.84 17.68
CA PHE A 62 -7.02 -0.89 17.09
C PHE A 62 -7.09 0.38 17.94
N ASN A 63 -6.29 1.38 17.55
CA ASN A 63 -6.19 2.67 18.22
C ASN A 63 -6.24 3.81 17.19
N GLY A 64 -6.19 5.07 17.64
CA GLY A 64 -6.30 6.25 16.77
C GLY A 64 -5.34 6.21 15.56
N PRO A 65 -4.01 6.05 15.77
CA PRO A 65 -3.05 5.93 14.67
C PRO A 65 -3.32 4.80 13.68
N THR A 66 -3.63 3.59 14.14
CA THR A 66 -3.88 2.45 13.24
C THR A 66 -5.19 2.59 12.49
N LEU A 67 -6.24 3.11 13.12
CA LEU A 67 -7.49 3.47 12.45
C LEU A 67 -7.26 4.56 11.38
N GLY A 68 -6.44 5.56 11.68
CA GLY A 68 -6.01 6.57 10.70
C GLY A 68 -5.32 5.95 9.49
N GLY A 69 -4.41 4.99 9.73
CA GLY A 69 -3.76 4.21 8.67
C GLY A 69 -4.76 3.40 7.81
N LEU A 70 -5.70 2.71 8.45
CA LEU A 70 -6.74 1.93 7.75
C LEU A 70 -7.64 2.82 6.88
N LEU A 71 -8.08 3.96 7.40
CA LEU A 71 -8.88 4.93 6.65
C LEU A 71 -8.09 5.56 5.50
N THR A 72 -6.79 5.79 5.70
CA THR A 72 -5.88 6.27 4.65
C THR A 72 -5.80 5.25 3.50
N ILE A 73 -5.64 3.96 3.81
CA ILE A 73 -5.62 2.91 2.79
C ILE A 73 -6.94 2.87 2.03
N ALA A 74 -8.07 2.88 2.75
CA ALA A 74 -9.39 2.88 2.13
C ALA A 74 -9.59 4.10 1.22
N GLY A 75 -9.24 5.31 1.68
CA GLY A 75 -9.35 6.55 0.91
C GLY A 75 -8.48 6.57 -0.34
N PHE A 76 -7.19 6.28 -0.20
CA PHE A 76 -6.26 6.28 -1.34
C PHE A 76 -6.41 5.06 -2.26
N SER A 77 -7.29 4.10 -1.94
CA SER A 77 -7.66 3.04 -2.87
C SER A 77 -8.58 3.52 -3.99
N ALA A 78 -9.10 4.75 -3.91
CA ALA A 78 -9.65 5.42 -5.08
C ALA A 78 -8.57 5.96 -6.04
N MET A 79 -7.30 6.01 -5.59
CA MET A 79 -6.19 6.64 -6.30
C MET A 79 -5.01 5.65 -6.50
N GLY A 80 -5.23 4.61 -7.31
CA GLY A 80 -4.13 3.73 -7.74
C GLY A 80 -3.77 2.57 -6.80
N LYS A 81 -4.47 2.37 -5.68
CA LYS A 81 -4.24 1.21 -4.79
C LYS A 81 -5.34 0.16 -4.93
N THR A 82 -4.93 -1.10 -4.97
CA THR A 82 -5.81 -2.27 -5.08
C THR A 82 -5.38 -3.33 -4.09
N PRO A 83 -6.25 -4.27 -3.69
CA PRO A 83 -5.84 -5.39 -2.84
C PRO A 83 -4.66 -6.17 -3.43
N VAL A 84 -4.60 -6.27 -4.76
CA VAL A 84 -3.54 -6.98 -5.49
C VAL A 84 -2.19 -6.29 -5.32
N ASN A 85 -2.11 -4.97 -5.44
CA ASN A 85 -0.83 -4.26 -5.35
C ASN A 85 -0.43 -3.89 -3.92
N ILE A 86 -1.38 -3.87 -2.96
CA ILE A 86 -1.12 -3.68 -1.53
C ILE A 86 -0.48 -4.93 -0.89
N THR A 87 -1.00 -6.11 -1.22
CA THR A 87 -0.56 -7.38 -0.60
C THR A 87 0.97 -7.61 -0.65
N PRO A 88 1.70 -7.43 -1.77
CA PRO A 88 3.15 -7.63 -1.80
C PRO A 88 3.89 -6.67 -0.88
N ILE A 89 3.39 -5.43 -0.75
CA ILE A 89 3.99 -4.43 0.13
C ILE A 89 3.90 -4.91 1.59
N LEU A 90 2.72 -5.36 2.01
CA LEU A 90 2.49 -5.91 3.35
C LEU A 90 3.34 -7.15 3.61
N LEU A 91 3.47 -8.05 2.62
CA LEU A 91 4.37 -9.21 2.71
C LEU A 91 5.83 -8.81 2.86
N GLY A 92 6.27 -7.73 2.20
CA GLY A 92 7.60 -7.16 2.38
C GLY A 92 7.88 -6.73 3.81
N VAL A 93 6.89 -6.11 4.45
CA VAL A 93 7.00 -5.72 5.87
C VAL A 93 6.99 -6.95 6.79
N MET A 94 6.16 -7.96 6.49
CA MET A 94 6.17 -9.24 7.21
C MET A 94 7.52 -9.94 7.11
N LEU A 95 8.14 -9.96 5.93
CA LEU A 95 9.48 -10.51 5.76
C LEU A 95 10.49 -9.77 6.65
N GLY A 96 10.36 -8.45 6.79
CA GLY A 96 11.15 -7.64 7.70
C GLY A 96 11.07 -8.11 9.16
N SER A 97 9.90 -8.54 9.62
CA SER A 97 9.73 -9.03 11.00
C SER A 97 10.42 -10.37 11.28
N VAL A 98 10.68 -11.15 10.24
CA VAL A 98 11.38 -12.44 10.37
C VAL A 98 12.90 -12.23 10.34
N THR A 99 13.38 -11.26 9.56
CA THR A 99 14.82 -11.06 9.35
C THR A 99 15.45 -10.02 10.27
N LYS A 100 14.66 -9.18 10.93
CA LYS A 100 15.13 -8.07 11.77
C LYS A 100 14.71 -8.29 13.23
N THR A 101 15.25 -7.47 14.12
CA THR A 101 15.09 -7.62 15.58
C THR A 101 13.79 -7.01 16.13
N TRP A 102 12.81 -6.71 15.27
CA TRP A 102 11.54 -6.08 15.65
C TRP A 102 10.34 -6.98 15.29
N SER A 103 9.25 -6.80 16.01
CA SER A 103 8.03 -7.62 15.88
C SER A 103 6.93 -6.90 15.10
N LEU A 104 6.05 -7.66 14.44
CA LEU A 104 4.84 -7.10 13.81
C LEU A 104 3.86 -6.50 14.82
N THR A 105 3.94 -6.92 16.07
CA THR A 105 3.15 -6.36 17.16
C THR A 105 3.66 -5.00 17.62
N ASP A 106 4.84 -4.56 17.19
CA ASP A 106 5.39 -3.28 17.62
C ASP A 106 4.63 -2.12 16.95
N PRO A 107 4.12 -1.13 17.71
CA PRO A 107 3.32 -0.04 17.14
C PRO A 107 3.98 0.71 15.96
N PRO A 108 5.30 1.02 15.99
CA PRO A 108 5.97 1.64 14.84
C PRO A 108 5.93 0.77 13.58
N ILE A 109 5.98 -0.56 13.73
CA ILE A 109 5.94 -1.52 12.63
C ILE A 109 4.53 -1.67 12.08
N GLN A 110 3.51 -1.67 12.94
CA GLN A 110 2.11 -1.66 12.51
C GLN A 110 1.82 -0.43 11.64
N LEU A 111 2.28 0.76 12.07
CA LEU A 111 2.14 1.98 11.29
C LEU A 111 2.97 1.94 10.01
N ALA A 112 4.21 1.44 10.08
CA ALA A 112 5.04 1.21 8.89
C ALA A 112 4.31 0.34 7.87
N ALA A 113 3.72 -0.78 8.30
CA ALA A 113 2.98 -1.68 7.43
C ALA A 113 1.82 -0.97 6.73
N LEU A 114 0.96 -0.29 7.49
CA LEU A 114 -0.21 0.39 6.94
C LEU A 114 0.16 1.51 5.97
N PHE A 115 1.11 2.37 6.33
CA PHE A 115 1.48 3.52 5.49
C PHE A 115 2.45 3.16 4.36
N SER A 116 3.21 2.07 4.46
CA SER A 116 4.08 1.58 3.38
C SER A 116 3.30 1.26 2.11
N THR A 117 2.00 0.95 2.22
CA THR A 117 1.08 0.72 1.09
C THR A 117 1.02 1.90 0.12
N THR A 118 1.52 3.09 0.50
CA THR A 118 1.79 4.19 -0.43
C THR A 118 2.65 3.76 -1.63
N LEU A 119 3.51 2.76 -1.45
CA LEU A 119 4.39 2.18 -2.47
C LEU A 119 3.72 1.10 -3.34
N ALA A 120 2.43 0.82 -3.13
CA ALA A 120 1.71 -0.19 -3.89
C ALA A 120 1.81 -0.03 -5.43
N PRO A 121 1.86 1.19 -6.01
CA PRO A 121 2.10 1.35 -7.43
C PRO A 121 3.41 0.74 -7.96
N ILE A 122 4.45 0.60 -7.10
CA ILE A 122 5.69 -0.11 -7.47
C ILE A 122 5.38 -1.58 -7.77
N ALA A 123 4.56 -2.21 -6.93
CA ALA A 123 4.14 -3.59 -7.15
C ALA A 123 3.27 -3.75 -8.40
N GLY A 124 2.40 -2.78 -8.66
CA GLY A 124 1.54 -2.77 -9.84
C GLY A 124 2.32 -2.58 -11.16
N GLU A 125 3.35 -1.73 -11.17
CA GLU A 125 4.12 -1.44 -12.39
C GLU A 125 5.27 -2.43 -12.64
N PHE A 126 6.02 -2.74 -11.58
CA PHE A 126 7.27 -3.52 -11.68
C PHE A 126 7.11 -4.97 -11.19
N GLY A 127 5.91 -5.35 -10.78
CA GLY A 127 5.57 -6.70 -10.37
C GLY A 127 5.71 -6.97 -8.88
N TRP A 128 5.21 -8.13 -8.47
CA TRP A 128 5.04 -8.51 -7.06
C TRP A 128 6.34 -8.46 -6.26
N MET A 129 7.45 -8.94 -6.83
CA MET A 129 8.76 -8.97 -6.17
C MET A 129 9.28 -7.56 -5.85
N ALA A 130 9.08 -6.61 -6.76
CA ALA A 130 9.43 -5.21 -6.52
C ALA A 130 8.57 -4.62 -5.38
N GLY A 131 7.31 -5.02 -5.28
CA GLY A 131 6.44 -4.68 -4.15
C GLY A 131 6.95 -5.21 -2.81
N VAL A 132 7.29 -6.50 -2.74
CA VAL A 132 7.88 -7.12 -1.53
C VAL A 132 9.16 -6.39 -1.14
N LEU A 133 10.03 -6.11 -2.10
CA LEU A 133 11.27 -5.36 -1.86
C LEU A 133 10.98 -3.94 -1.34
N ALA A 134 10.00 -3.25 -1.92
CA ALA A 134 9.63 -1.90 -1.52
C ALA A 134 9.11 -1.85 -0.07
N GLY A 135 8.21 -2.76 0.32
CA GLY A 135 7.73 -2.87 1.71
C GLY A 135 8.86 -3.24 2.68
N TYR A 136 9.72 -4.17 2.29
CA TYR A 136 10.87 -4.59 3.11
C TYR A 136 11.85 -3.44 3.37
N ILE A 137 12.18 -2.65 2.36
CA ILE A 137 13.07 -1.50 2.49
C ILE A 137 12.39 -0.38 3.28
N HIS A 138 11.12 -0.08 3.00
CA HIS A 138 10.37 0.94 3.74
C HIS A 138 10.36 0.69 5.24
N SER A 139 10.10 -0.56 5.66
CA SER A 139 10.13 -0.93 7.08
C SER A 139 11.48 -0.68 7.75
N SER A 140 12.60 -0.74 7.01
CA SER A 140 13.91 -0.32 7.55
C SER A 140 14.05 1.21 7.59
N VAL A 141 13.70 1.88 6.49
CA VAL A 141 13.94 3.31 6.31
C VAL A 141 13.15 4.12 7.34
N VAL A 142 11.88 3.80 7.55
CA VAL A 142 11.00 4.55 8.45
C VAL A 142 11.48 4.53 9.91
N LEU A 143 12.12 3.43 10.35
CA LEU A 143 12.65 3.29 11.71
C LEU A 143 13.93 4.09 11.94
N ASN A 144 14.66 4.43 10.87
CA ASN A 144 15.98 5.05 10.97
C ASN A 144 15.97 6.54 10.59
N VAL A 145 15.08 6.95 9.68
CA VAL A 145 15.07 8.33 9.18
C VAL A 145 14.55 9.34 10.22
N GLY A 146 13.85 8.88 11.26
CA GLY A 146 13.44 9.70 12.40
C GLY A 146 14.56 10.53 13.02
N VAL A 147 15.77 9.93 13.05
CA VAL A 147 16.99 10.57 13.58
C VAL A 147 17.46 11.70 12.66
N LEU A 148 17.38 11.52 11.34
CA LEU A 148 17.88 12.49 10.36
C LEU A 148 17.14 13.83 10.41
N HIS A 149 15.86 13.80 10.78
CA HIS A 149 15.05 14.99 10.95
C HIS A 149 14.79 15.34 12.42
N ALA A 150 15.51 14.73 13.36
CA ALA A 150 15.40 14.95 14.82
C ALA A 150 13.95 14.98 15.36
N GLY A 151 13.06 14.16 14.79
CA GLY A 151 11.64 14.13 15.17
C GLY A 151 10.77 15.31 14.68
N PHE A 152 11.31 16.31 13.99
CA PHE A 152 10.53 17.46 13.49
C PHE A 152 9.56 17.10 12.36
N ASN A 153 9.81 16.03 11.61
CA ASN A 153 8.90 15.55 10.59
C ASN A 153 7.87 14.57 11.18
N LEU A 154 6.68 15.08 11.44
CA LEU A 154 5.54 14.28 11.94
C LEU A 154 5.00 13.29 10.88
N TYR A 155 5.25 13.54 9.60
CA TYR A 155 4.85 12.67 8.48
C TYR A 155 5.96 11.68 8.10
N ASN A 156 6.66 11.13 9.09
CA ASN A 156 7.81 10.25 8.90
C ASN A 156 7.53 9.07 7.93
N ASN A 157 6.37 8.42 8.06
CA ASN A 157 5.98 7.31 7.20
C ASN A 157 5.87 7.69 5.71
N GLY A 158 5.24 8.83 5.43
CA GLY A 158 5.10 9.35 4.06
C GLY A 158 6.45 9.79 3.50
N PHE A 159 7.27 10.44 4.31
CA PHE A 159 8.63 10.84 3.94
C PHE A 159 9.52 9.64 3.60
N ALA A 160 9.51 8.61 4.46
CA ALA A 160 10.18 7.34 4.20
C ALA A 160 9.70 6.69 2.90
N GLY A 161 8.39 6.69 2.66
CA GLY A 161 7.79 6.24 1.38
C GLY A 161 8.35 7.01 0.19
N GLY A 162 8.39 8.34 0.27
CA GLY A 162 8.93 9.19 -0.78
C GLY A 162 10.40 8.87 -1.11
N MET A 163 11.24 8.71 -0.10
CA MET A 163 12.66 8.33 -0.31
C MET A 163 12.80 6.94 -0.94
N VAL A 164 12.05 5.96 -0.44
CA VAL A 164 12.07 4.59 -0.98
C VAL A 164 11.67 4.59 -2.45
N ALA A 165 10.60 5.32 -2.81
CA ALA A 165 10.16 5.46 -4.20
C ALA A 165 11.21 6.18 -5.07
N ALA A 166 11.78 7.29 -4.58
CA ALA A 166 12.78 8.08 -5.29
C ALA A 166 14.04 7.29 -5.63
N ILE A 167 14.38 6.27 -4.82
CA ILE A 167 15.53 5.40 -5.07
C ILE A 167 15.12 4.18 -5.90
N LEU A 168 14.05 3.48 -5.52
CA LEU A 168 13.69 2.21 -6.16
C LEU A 168 13.15 2.39 -7.58
N VAL A 169 12.34 3.40 -7.84
CA VAL A 169 11.70 3.57 -9.17
C VAL A 169 12.76 3.75 -10.27
N PRO A 170 13.75 4.66 -10.16
CA PRO A 170 14.80 4.80 -11.18
C PRO A 170 15.65 3.54 -11.35
N LEU A 171 15.94 2.81 -10.25
CA LEU A 171 16.70 1.57 -10.31
C LEU A 171 15.93 0.48 -11.07
N LEU A 172 14.65 0.27 -10.73
CA LEU A 172 13.80 -0.72 -11.38
C LEU A 172 13.61 -0.40 -12.88
N GLU A 173 13.49 0.88 -13.24
CA GLU A 173 13.46 1.32 -14.63
C GLU A 173 14.75 1.01 -15.38
N ALA A 174 15.91 1.28 -14.76
CA ALA A 174 17.21 1.00 -15.35
C ALA A 174 17.41 -0.50 -15.62
N PHE A 175 16.98 -1.38 -14.70
CA PHE A 175 17.06 -2.83 -14.89
C PHE A 175 16.09 -3.33 -15.97
N ARG A 176 14.84 -2.86 -15.98
CA ARG A 176 13.86 -3.21 -17.02
C ARG A 176 14.32 -2.76 -18.41
N GLY A 177 14.99 -1.61 -18.52
CA GLY A 177 15.57 -1.11 -19.76
C GLY A 177 16.74 -1.95 -20.29
N ARG A 178 17.44 -2.69 -19.42
CA ARG A 178 18.51 -3.64 -19.81
C ARG A 178 17.98 -4.97 -20.31
N GLU A 179 16.84 -5.42 -19.81
CA GLU A 179 16.22 -6.71 -20.23
C GLU A 179 15.54 -6.62 -21.61
N LYS A 180 15.15 -5.41 -22.04
CA LYS A 180 14.57 -5.14 -23.36
C LYS A 180 15.61 -4.89 -24.48
N ARG A 181 16.90 -4.94 -24.18
CA ARG A 181 18.01 -4.80 -25.14
C ARG A 181 18.71 -6.13 -25.33
#